data_AF-H6BTJ5-F1
#
_entry.id   AF-H6BTJ5-F1
#
_cell.length_a   1.000
_cell.length_b   1.000
_cell.length_c   1.000
_cell.angle_alpha   90.00
_cell.angle_beta   90.00
_cell.angle_gamma   90.00
#
_symmetry.space_group_name_H-M   'P 1'
#
loop_
_entity.id
_entity.type
_entity.pdbx_description
1 polymer ?
#
loop_
_entity_poly.entity_id
_entity_poly.type
_entity_poly.pdbx_seq_one_letter_code
_entity_poly.pdbx_strand_id
1 'polypeptide(L)'
;MSKEDATESGPSSRESSEGSEARQSSARRPSSGKKSNKVAKPRLTASQKSFNHKDAENKRRTAIRQRFTELSHMVPGAEGQERSEQVMLSKTTEFLRAMLLEQRRLIEVADSQGIQVDPGWRLRDDDLGGPGWKAKNMEQYESSKQKKGTGTAQAGNNGDEND
;
A
#
# COMPACT_ATOMS: atom_id res chain seq x y z
N MET A 1 9.19 -4.01 58.12
CA MET A 1 9.58 -2.61 57.81
C MET A 1 9.90 -2.53 56.33
N SER A 2 9.17 -1.66 55.62
CA SER A 2 9.32 -1.31 54.22
C SER A 2 10.65 -0.60 53.94
N LYS A 3 11.08 -0.63 52.66
CA LYS A 3 11.69 0.44 51.85
C LYS A 3 12.44 -0.20 50.66
N GLU A 4 12.38 0.22 49.40
CA GLU A 4 11.46 1.02 48.59
C GLU A 4 12.00 0.89 47.14
N ASP A 5 11.12 0.51 46.21
CA ASP A 5 11.30 0.54 44.75
C ASP A 5 11.12 1.99 44.26
N ALA A 6 12.00 2.49 43.38
CA ALA A 6 11.73 3.70 42.60
C ALA A 6 12.56 3.73 41.30
N THR A 7 11.97 3.24 40.22
CA THR A 7 12.34 3.60 38.85
C THR A 7 11.34 4.64 38.37
N GLU A 8 11.76 5.90 38.27
CA GLU A 8 10.90 6.99 37.77
C GLU A 8 11.53 7.57 36.51
N SER A 9 11.05 7.12 35.35
CA SER A 9 11.29 7.76 34.06
C SER A 9 9.99 8.43 33.65
N GLY A 10 9.94 9.76 33.77
CA GLY A 10 8.75 10.58 33.55
C GLY A 10 8.22 10.53 32.10
N PRO A 11 6.93 10.88 31.91
CA PRO A 11 6.27 10.82 30.61
C PRO A 11 6.75 11.95 29.70
N SER A 12 7.41 11.59 28.59
CA SER A 12 7.73 12.52 27.51
C SER A 12 6.42 12.97 26.84
N SER A 13 6.01 14.18 27.17
CA SER A 13 4.99 14.97 26.49
C SER A 13 5.41 15.18 25.03
N ARG A 14 4.86 14.36 24.14
CA ARG A 14 5.00 14.54 22.70
C ARG A 14 4.11 15.70 22.27
N GLU A 15 4.73 16.85 22.22
CA GLU A 15 4.17 18.12 21.82
C GLU A 15 3.53 18.06 20.43
N SER A 16 2.36 18.67 20.37
CA SER A 16 1.48 18.80 19.20
C SER A 16 2.19 19.54 18.07
N SER A 17 2.43 18.86 16.94
CA SER A 17 2.77 19.55 15.70
C SER A 17 1.49 20.02 15.01
N GLU A 18 1.13 21.28 15.27
CA GLU A 18 0.24 22.07 14.43
C GLU A 18 0.92 22.30 13.08
N GLY A 19 0.65 21.39 12.14
CA GLY A 19 1.04 21.52 10.74
C GLY A 19 0.05 22.40 9.99
N SER A 20 0.43 23.66 9.82
CA SER A 20 -0.22 24.69 9.00
C SER A 20 -0.52 24.21 7.57
N GLU A 21 -1.79 23.92 7.28
CA GLU A 21 -2.30 23.85 5.91
C GLU A 21 -2.42 25.28 5.35
N ALA A 22 -1.43 25.73 4.59
CA ALA A 22 -1.58 26.88 3.71
C ALA A 22 -0.74 26.71 2.45
N ARG A 23 -1.39 26.89 1.29
CA ARG A 23 -0.88 26.92 -0.10
C ARG A 23 -0.88 25.51 -0.73
N GLN A 24 -1.66 25.21 -1.77
CA GLN A 24 -1.92 25.99 -2.99
C GLN A 24 -3.31 25.66 -3.56
N SER A 25 -4.15 26.67 -3.71
CA SER A 25 -5.30 26.66 -4.60
C SER A 25 -4.84 27.03 -6.01
N SER A 26 -4.98 26.10 -6.96
CA SER A 26 -4.85 26.40 -8.38
C SER A 26 -5.96 27.38 -8.77
N ALA A 27 -5.58 28.62 -9.07
CA ALA A 27 -6.47 29.67 -9.54
C ALA A 27 -6.90 29.36 -10.99
N ARG A 28 -7.92 28.51 -11.15
CA ARG A 28 -8.83 28.58 -12.30
C ARG A 28 -10.02 29.42 -11.89
N ARG A 29 -10.17 30.61 -12.49
CA ARG A 29 -11.38 31.45 -12.35
C ARG A 29 -12.55 30.78 -13.07
N PRO A 30 -13.74 30.69 -12.45
CA PRO A 30 -14.98 30.75 -13.20
C PRO A 30 -15.73 32.03 -12.83
N SER A 31 -16.10 32.78 -13.84
CA SER A 31 -16.98 33.94 -13.78
C SER A 31 -18.36 33.56 -13.22
N SER A 32 -18.79 34.37 -12.26
CA SER A 32 -20.16 34.73 -11.89
C SER A 32 -21.33 33.81 -12.29
N GLY A 33 -22.07 33.36 -11.27
CA GLY A 33 -23.53 33.51 -11.30
C GLY A 33 -24.38 32.24 -11.38
N LYS A 34 -24.41 31.45 -10.30
CA LYS A 34 -25.66 30.86 -9.78
C LYS A 34 -25.45 30.36 -8.36
N LYS A 35 -26.06 31.05 -7.39
CA LYS A 35 -26.16 30.62 -5.99
C LYS A 35 -27.01 29.34 -5.92
N SER A 36 -26.39 28.21 -6.22
CA SER A 36 -26.91 26.91 -5.77
C SER A 36 -26.57 26.82 -4.29
N ASN A 37 -27.61 26.67 -3.48
CA ASN A 37 -27.53 26.45 -2.04
C ASN A 37 -26.88 25.07 -1.81
N LYS A 38 -25.57 24.98 -2.05
CA LYS A 38 -24.78 23.81 -1.67
C LYS A 38 -24.68 23.91 -0.17
N VAL A 39 -25.57 23.21 0.52
CA VAL A 39 -25.45 22.88 1.94
C VAL A 39 -24.00 22.45 2.14
N ALA A 40 -23.19 23.36 2.68
CA ALA A 40 -21.78 23.12 2.89
C ALA A 40 -21.73 21.96 3.88
N LYS A 41 -21.26 20.79 3.43
CA LYS A 41 -21.11 19.62 4.29
C LYS A 41 -20.33 20.07 5.52
N PRO A 42 -20.88 19.90 6.74
CA PRO A 42 -20.23 20.39 7.94
C PRO A 42 -18.82 19.77 8.04
N ARG A 43 -17.83 20.58 8.43
CA ARG A 43 -16.48 20.09 8.70
C ARG A 43 -16.59 19.06 9.82
N LEU A 44 -16.10 17.84 9.57
CA LEU A 44 -16.11 16.74 10.54
C LEU A 44 -15.48 17.21 11.86
N THR A 45 -16.16 16.99 12.98
CA THR A 45 -15.61 17.27 14.31
C THR A 45 -14.43 16.33 14.60
N ALA A 46 -13.55 16.68 15.56
CA ALA A 46 -12.43 15.81 15.94
C ALA A 46 -12.90 14.41 16.36
N SER A 47 -14.00 14.32 17.11
CA SER A 47 -14.64 13.06 17.48
C SER A 47 -15.11 12.26 16.26
N GLN A 48 -15.76 12.92 15.30
CA GLN A 48 -16.25 12.27 14.08
C GLN A 48 -15.11 11.79 13.16
N LYS A 49 -14.02 12.56 13.08
CA LYS A 49 -12.81 12.14 12.35
C LYS A 49 -12.19 10.88 12.98
N SER A 50 -12.07 10.85 14.31
CA SER A 50 -11.59 9.70 15.06
C SER A 50 -12.44 8.45 14.84
N PHE A 51 -13.77 8.59 14.91
CA PHE A 51 -14.70 7.50 14.64
C PHE A 51 -14.58 6.98 13.20
N ASN A 52 -14.62 7.89 12.21
CA ASN A 52 -14.50 7.53 10.80
C ASN A 52 -13.15 6.86 10.49
N HIS A 53 -12.06 7.29 11.12
CA HIS A 53 -10.75 6.66 10.95
C HIS A 53 -10.76 5.21 11.47
N LYS A 54 -11.31 4.99 12.67
CA LYS A 54 -11.44 3.64 13.25
C LYS A 54 -12.33 2.74 12.39
N ASP A 55 -13.46 3.26 11.92
CA ASP A 55 -14.40 2.51 11.09
C ASP A 55 -13.79 2.15 9.72
N ALA A 56 -13.18 3.12 9.04
CA ALA A 56 -12.51 2.88 7.76
C ALA A 56 -11.38 1.85 7.89
N GLU A 57 -10.60 1.91 8.97
CA GLU A 57 -9.54 0.95 9.22
C GLU A 57 -10.09 -0.45 9.56
N ASN A 58 -11.14 -0.54 10.36
CA ASN A 58 -11.79 -1.82 10.64
C ASN A 58 -12.36 -2.45 9.36
N LYS A 59 -13.01 -1.64 8.53
CA LYS A 59 -13.50 -2.07 7.20
C LYS A 59 -12.36 -2.56 6.32
N ARG A 60 -11.24 -1.83 6.26
CA ARG A 60 -10.04 -2.23 5.51
C ARG A 60 -9.52 -3.59 5.99
N ARG A 61 -9.38 -3.78 7.30
CA ARG A 61 -8.89 -5.03 7.89
C ARG A 61 -9.81 -6.21 7.64
N THR A 62 -11.12 -6.00 7.77
CA THR A 62 -12.12 -7.04 7.48
C THR A 62 -12.09 -7.45 6.01
N ALA A 63 -12.00 -6.49 5.08
CA ALA A 63 -11.87 -6.78 3.65
C ALA A 63 -10.61 -7.59 3.33
N ILE A 64 -9.46 -7.26 3.95
CA ILE A 64 -8.22 -8.03 3.79
C ILE A 64 -8.43 -9.48 4.26
N ARG A 65 -8.95 -9.69 5.47
CA ARG A 65 -9.18 -11.04 6.01
C ARG A 65 -10.12 -11.89 5.16
N GLN A 66 -11.17 -11.27 4.61
CA GLN A 66 -12.07 -11.96 3.68
C GLN A 66 -11.32 -12.47 2.45
N ARG A 67 -10.42 -11.66 1.87
CA ARG A 67 -9.59 -12.09 0.74
C ARG A 67 -8.63 -13.23 1.10
N PHE A 68 -8.05 -13.23 2.30
CA PHE A 68 -7.22 -14.35 2.77
C PHE A 68 -8.05 -15.64 2.95
N THR A 69 -9.31 -15.53 3.34
CA THR A 69 -10.23 -16.67 3.45
C THR A 69 -10.62 -17.21 2.08
N GLU A 70 -10.89 -16.33 1.10
CA GLU A 70 -11.12 -16.76 -0.29
C GLU A 70 -9.89 -17.47 -0.86
N LEU A 71 -8.70 -16.97 -0.55
CA LEU A 71 -7.44 -17.53 -1.05
C LEU A 71 -7.11 -18.89 -0.44
N SER A 72 -7.47 -19.14 0.83
CA SER A 72 -7.24 -20.45 1.47
C SER A 72 -8.03 -21.58 0.82
N HIS A 73 -9.19 -21.29 0.21
CA HIS A 73 -9.98 -22.27 -0.54
C HIS A 73 -9.43 -22.54 -1.97
N MET A 74 -8.68 -21.60 -2.54
CA MET A 74 -8.13 -21.74 -3.90
C MET A 74 -6.77 -22.44 -3.91
N VAL A 75 -5.99 -22.29 -2.84
CA VAL A 75 -4.62 -22.83 -2.75
C VAL A 75 -4.65 -24.18 -2.06
N PRO A 76 -4.29 -25.29 -2.75
CA PRO A 76 -4.27 -26.61 -2.14
C PRO A 76 -3.39 -26.65 -0.88
N GLY A 77 -3.91 -27.20 0.21
CA GLY A 77 -3.20 -27.31 1.48
C GLY A 77 -3.05 -26.00 2.28
N ALA A 78 -3.76 -24.93 1.89
CA ALA A 78 -3.80 -23.66 2.63
C ALA A 78 -5.06 -23.49 3.51
N GLU A 79 -6.00 -24.43 3.48
CA GLU A 79 -7.20 -24.41 4.34
C GLU A 79 -6.82 -24.30 5.83
N GLY A 80 -7.50 -23.42 6.56
CA GLY A 80 -7.25 -23.16 7.98
C GLY A 80 -5.99 -22.31 8.27
N GLN A 81 -5.28 -21.84 7.24
CA GLN A 81 -4.11 -20.95 7.38
C GLN A 81 -4.43 -19.48 7.16
N GLU A 82 -5.71 -19.09 7.06
CA GLU A 82 -6.14 -17.70 6.79
C GLU A 82 -5.68 -16.68 7.87
N ARG A 83 -5.30 -17.15 9.06
CA ARG A 83 -4.77 -16.29 10.13
C ARG A 83 -3.26 -16.04 10.06
N SER A 84 -2.51 -16.88 9.34
CA SER A 84 -1.07 -16.75 9.21
C SER A 84 -0.74 -16.14 7.85
N GLU A 85 -0.74 -14.81 7.79
CA GLU A 85 -0.58 -14.06 6.53
C GLU A 85 0.67 -14.49 5.76
N GLN A 86 1.80 -14.64 6.45
CA GLN A 86 3.07 -15.05 5.86
C GLN A 86 2.99 -16.47 5.28
N VAL A 87 2.47 -17.44 6.05
CA VAL A 87 2.38 -18.83 5.60
C VAL A 87 1.45 -18.96 4.40
N MET A 88 0.32 -18.28 4.43
CA MET A 88 -0.65 -18.27 3.34
C MET A 88 -0.01 -17.73 2.05
N LEU A 89 0.67 -16.57 2.12
CA LEU A 89 1.34 -15.98 0.97
C LEU A 89 2.48 -16.88 0.44
N SER A 90 3.28 -17.47 1.32
CA SER A 90 4.33 -18.41 0.91
C SER A 90 3.77 -19.62 0.16
N LYS A 91 2.75 -20.28 0.71
CA LYS A 91 2.07 -21.41 0.04
C LYS A 91 1.46 -21.00 -1.30
N THR A 92 0.87 -19.81 -1.37
CA THR A 92 0.31 -19.27 -2.61
C THR A 92 1.40 -19.10 -3.66
N THR A 93 2.55 -18.51 -3.31
CA THR A 93 3.65 -18.33 -4.25
C THR A 93 4.24 -19.64 -4.74
N GLU A 94 4.32 -20.64 -3.87
CA GLU A 94 4.77 -21.99 -4.23
C GLU A 94 3.79 -22.66 -5.19
N PHE A 95 2.49 -22.61 -4.89
CA PHE A 95 1.45 -23.14 -5.76
C PHE A 95 1.45 -22.48 -7.14
N LEU A 96 1.58 -21.15 -7.21
CA LEU A 96 1.69 -20.43 -8.48
C LEU A 96 2.91 -20.90 -9.29
N ARG A 97 4.07 -21.08 -8.66
CA ARG A 97 5.26 -21.65 -9.35
C ARG A 97 4.99 -23.05 -9.90
N ALA A 98 4.35 -23.91 -9.11
CA ALA A 98 4.00 -25.26 -9.55
C ALA A 98 3.04 -25.24 -10.75
N MET A 99 2.03 -24.37 -10.75
CA MET A 99 1.09 -24.22 -11.87
C MET A 99 1.78 -23.77 -13.16
N LEU A 100 2.77 -22.89 -13.06
CA LEU A 100 3.54 -22.43 -14.23
C LEU A 100 4.42 -23.55 -14.80
N LEU A 101 5.05 -24.35 -13.93
CA LEU A 101 5.83 -25.50 -14.37
C LEU A 101 4.93 -26.56 -15.03
N GLU A 102 3.76 -26.84 -14.45
CA GLU A 102 2.82 -27.78 -15.05
C GLU A 102 2.29 -27.26 -16.39
N GLN A 103 2.01 -25.96 -16.52
CA GLN A 103 1.62 -25.36 -17.80
C GLN A 103 2.69 -25.61 -18.87
N ARG A 104 3.99 -25.40 -18.56
CA ARG A 104 5.08 -25.68 -19.50
C ARG A 104 5.13 -27.14 -19.89
N ARG A 105 5.05 -28.04 -18.91
CA ARG A 105 5.03 -29.49 -19.12
C ARG A 105 3.88 -29.91 -20.03
N LEU A 106 2.68 -29.37 -19.82
CA LEU A 106 1.50 -29.66 -20.64
C LEU A 106 1.66 -29.16 -22.08
N ILE A 107 2.28 -28.01 -22.28
CA ILE A 107 2.58 -27.48 -23.63
C ILE A 107 3.58 -28.39 -24.35
N GLU A 108 4.65 -28.83 -23.66
CA GLU A 108 5.62 -29.76 -24.23
C GLU A 108 4.97 -31.10 -24.63
N VAL A 109 4.06 -31.61 -23.79
CA VAL A 109 3.28 -32.82 -24.09
C VAL A 109 2.37 -32.58 -25.31
N ALA A 110 1.68 -31.45 -25.37
CA ALA A 110 0.83 -31.10 -26.50
C ALA A 110 1.63 -31.01 -27.81
N ASP A 111 2.81 -30.38 -27.76
CA ASP A 111 3.73 -30.29 -28.91
C ASP A 111 4.19 -31.68 -29.37
N SER A 112 4.52 -32.57 -28.43
CA SER A 112 4.91 -33.96 -28.74
C SER A 112 3.79 -34.75 -29.42
N GLN A 113 2.53 -34.36 -29.17
CA GLN A 113 1.34 -34.95 -29.75
C GLN A 113 0.86 -34.22 -31.02
N GLY A 114 1.57 -33.16 -31.44
CA GLY A 114 1.20 -32.35 -32.61
C GLY A 114 0.01 -31.41 -32.38
N ILE A 115 -0.43 -31.22 -31.12
CA ILE A 115 -1.53 -30.33 -30.76
C ILE A 115 -1.01 -28.88 -30.79
N GLN A 116 -1.65 -28.03 -31.60
CA GLN A 116 -1.28 -26.62 -31.69
C GLN A 116 -1.77 -25.86 -30.46
N VAL A 117 -0.83 -25.32 -29.68
CA VAL A 117 -1.11 -24.41 -28.55
C VAL A 117 -0.87 -22.97 -28.98
N ASP A 118 -1.82 -22.09 -28.65
CA ASP A 118 -1.72 -20.65 -28.90
C ASP A 118 -0.43 -20.06 -28.28
N PRO A 119 0.39 -19.32 -29.05
CA PRO A 119 1.60 -18.67 -28.58
C PRO A 119 1.43 -17.83 -27.30
N GLY A 120 0.25 -17.26 -27.05
CA GLY A 120 -0.03 -16.50 -25.84
C GLY A 120 0.09 -17.30 -24.54
N TRP A 121 -0.02 -18.63 -24.61
CA TRP A 121 0.13 -19.53 -23.46
C TRP A 121 1.56 -20.00 -23.24
N ARG A 122 2.49 -19.71 -24.16
CA ARG A 122 3.90 -20.06 -24.04
C ARG A 122 4.62 -19.03 -23.19
N LEU A 123 4.60 -19.26 -21.88
CA LEU A 123 5.30 -18.39 -20.93
C LEU A 123 6.81 -18.55 -21.05
N ARG A 124 7.51 -17.43 -21.21
CA ARG A 124 8.98 -17.37 -21.14
C ARG A 124 9.41 -17.20 -19.69
N ASP A 125 10.67 -17.53 -19.42
CA ASP A 125 11.27 -17.32 -18.09
C ASP A 125 11.27 -15.84 -17.66
N ASP A 126 11.37 -14.92 -18.62
CA ASP A 126 11.40 -13.49 -18.34
C ASP A 126 10.03 -12.90 -17.97
N ASP A 127 8.93 -13.58 -18.28
CA ASP A 127 7.58 -13.02 -18.15
C ASP A 127 7.11 -12.96 -16.68
N LEU A 128 7.71 -13.74 -15.76
CA LEU A 128 7.22 -13.91 -14.38
C LEU A 128 8.28 -13.80 -13.28
N GLY A 129 9.13 -12.78 -13.38
CA GLY A 129 10.15 -12.53 -12.36
C GLY A 129 11.44 -13.25 -12.73
N GLY A 130 12.41 -12.45 -13.15
CA GLY A 130 13.73 -12.88 -13.57
C GLY A 130 14.64 -11.65 -13.62
N PRO A 131 15.91 -11.78 -14.03
CA PRO A 131 16.85 -10.66 -14.09
C PRO A 131 16.33 -9.47 -14.92
N GLY A 132 15.44 -9.71 -15.89
CA GLY A 132 14.79 -8.69 -16.73
C GLY A 132 13.47 -8.13 -16.18
N TRP A 133 12.91 -8.68 -15.09
CA TRP A 133 11.61 -8.25 -14.58
C TRP A 133 11.72 -6.86 -13.96
N LYS A 134 10.92 -5.91 -14.48
CA LYS A 134 10.80 -4.56 -13.96
C LYS A 134 9.38 -4.33 -13.45
N ALA A 135 9.27 -3.91 -12.21
CA ALA A 135 7.99 -3.47 -11.67
C ALA A 135 7.51 -2.23 -12.42
N LYS A 136 6.33 -2.32 -13.04
CA LYS A 136 5.78 -1.32 -13.98
C LYS A 136 5.70 0.12 -13.45
N ASN A 137 5.79 0.32 -12.13
CA ASN A 137 5.66 1.63 -11.49
C ASN A 137 6.77 1.96 -10.46
N MET A 138 7.83 1.15 -10.36
CA MET A 138 8.86 1.38 -9.32
C MET A 138 9.66 2.67 -9.53
N GLU A 139 9.97 2.98 -10.79
CA GLU A 139 10.74 4.19 -11.14
C GLU A 139 9.98 5.48 -10.82
N GLN A 140 8.65 5.47 -10.99
CA GLN A 140 7.78 6.58 -10.60
C GLN A 140 7.72 6.75 -9.09
N TYR A 141 7.65 5.63 -8.35
CA TYR A 141 7.70 5.65 -6.90
C TYR A 141 9.02 6.23 -6.39
N GLU A 142 10.16 5.77 -6.90
CA GLU A 142 11.49 6.26 -6.54
C GLU A 142 11.66 7.76 -6.86
N SER A 143 11.23 8.18 -8.06
CA SER A 143 11.25 9.58 -8.48
C SER A 143 10.39 10.48 -7.58
N SER A 144 9.21 10.00 -7.17
CA SER A 144 8.34 10.73 -6.24
C SER A 144 8.95 10.86 -4.85
N LYS A 145 9.71 9.85 -4.42
CA LYS A 145 10.46 9.86 -3.15
C LYS A 145 11.62 10.84 -3.20
N GLN A 146 12.37 10.89 -4.31
CA GLN A 146 13.45 11.86 -4.51
C GLN A 146 12.94 13.31 -4.53
N LYS A 147 11.83 13.59 -5.22
CA LYS A 147 11.19 14.92 -5.20
C LYS A 147 10.70 15.33 -3.81
N LYS A 148 10.27 14.38 -2.97
CA LYS A 148 9.89 14.64 -1.58
C LYS A 148 11.10 14.90 -0.68
N GLY A 149 12.25 14.29 -0.98
CA GLY A 149 13.51 14.53 -0.27
C GLY A 149 14.14 15.89 -0.59
N THR A 150 14.14 16.31 -1.86
CA THR A 150 14.74 17.59 -2.27
C THR A 150 13.98 18.83 -1.79
N GLY A 151 12.67 18.72 -1.59
CA GLY A 151 11.85 19.80 -1.02
C GLY A 151 12.08 20.08 0.47
N THR A 152 12.81 19.22 1.18
CA THR A 152 13.09 19.38 2.63
C THR A 152 14.49 19.94 2.90
N ALA A 153 15.41 19.90 1.93
CA ALA A 153 16.79 20.37 2.09
C ALA A 153 16.99 21.87 1.75
N GLN A 154 15.98 22.53 1.15
CA GLN A 154 16.06 23.93 0.73
C GLN A 154 15.18 24.83 1.61
N ALA A 155 15.32 24.73 2.93
CA ALA A 155 14.65 25.63 3.89
C ALA A 155 15.54 26.02 5.08
N GLY A 156 16.87 25.84 4.97
CA GLY A 156 17.81 26.00 6.09
C GLY A 156 19.04 26.86 5.80
N ASN A 157 19.01 27.76 4.82
CA ASN A 157 20.12 28.69 4.64
C ASN A 157 19.65 30.00 4.00
N ASN A 158 19.30 31.00 4.81
CA ASN A 158 19.23 32.40 4.42
C ASN A 158 19.46 33.28 5.65
N GLY A 159 20.72 33.73 5.78
CA GLY A 159 21.10 35.09 6.18
C GLY A 159 20.72 35.55 7.58
N ASP A 160 21.66 35.44 8.51
CA ASP A 160 21.78 36.36 9.65
C ASP A 160 23.13 37.09 9.52
N GLU A 161 23.11 38.17 8.75
CA GLU A 161 24.12 39.24 8.71
C GLU A 161 23.33 40.54 8.61
N ASN A 162 23.17 41.26 9.73
CA ASN A 162 23.25 42.72 9.81
C ASN A 162 23.15 43.24 11.26
N ASP A 163 24.12 44.11 11.56
CA ASP A 163 24.33 45.02 12.71
C ASP A 163 24.66 44.44 14.11
#